data_AF-A0A284SA29-F1
#
_entry.id   AF-A0A284SA29-F1
#
_cell.length_a   1.000
_cell.length_b   1.000
_cell.length_c   1.000
_cell.angle_alpha   90.00
_cell.angle_beta   90.00
_cell.angle_gamma   90.00
#
_symmetry.space_group_name_H-M   'P 1'
#
loop_
_entity.id
_entity.type
_entity.pdbx_description
1 polymer ?
#
loop_
_entity_poly.entity_id
_entity_poly.type
_entity_poly.pdbx_seq_one_letter_code
_entity_poly.pdbx_strand_id
1 'polypeptide(L)'
;MADLRRATATLTQDHSLFPLSLGENIGLGYADKVNDTEMIDRSAKKGGASHCLKKLERGDETRLRTQNEAYGYNLPDDPDHPLQAELEKLQKNIELSGGETQRIIAARTFMRFETGNVRFVTVDEPTSALDSEGEFALFDNLIRAREGKTMIFVTHRFGHLTKRADLIVCMKDGTIVDAGTHEELMIKEGEYAKLYNIQASAFFDDGPS
;
A
#
# COMPACT_ATOMS: atom_id res chain seq x y z
N MET A 1 21.87 -14.61 0.04
CA MET A 1 20.53 -14.24 0.59
C MET A 1 20.40 -12.75 0.90
N ALA A 2 21.39 -12.09 1.52
CA ALA A 2 21.33 -10.65 1.81
C ALA A 2 21.21 -9.79 0.53
N ASP A 3 21.97 -10.10 -0.52
CA ASP A 3 21.96 -9.32 -1.77
C ASP A 3 20.64 -9.45 -2.54
N LEU A 4 20.05 -10.66 -2.54
CA LEU A 4 18.72 -10.88 -3.13
C LEU A 4 17.67 -10.01 -2.44
N ARG A 5 17.65 -9.98 -1.10
CA ARG A 5 16.70 -9.13 -0.37
C ARG A 5 16.95 -7.65 -0.64
N ARG A 6 18.21 -7.20 -0.78
CA ARG A 6 18.52 -5.81 -1.13
C ARG A 6 18.03 -5.43 -2.53
N ALA A 7 18.09 -6.37 -3.48
CA ALA A 7 17.64 -6.17 -4.86
C ALA A 7 16.12 -6.36 -5.06
N THR A 8 15.41 -6.86 -4.06
CA THR A 8 13.97 -7.11 -4.12
C THR A 8 13.19 -6.11 -3.26
N ALA A 9 12.03 -5.69 -3.78
CA ALA A 9 11.00 -5.01 -3.02
C ALA A 9 9.68 -5.78 -3.18
N THR A 10 8.89 -5.84 -2.12
CA THR A 10 7.61 -6.54 -2.12
C THR A 10 6.56 -5.65 -1.49
N LEU A 11 5.41 -5.56 -2.14
CA LEU A 11 4.22 -4.86 -1.65
C LEU A 11 3.08 -5.87 -1.59
N THR A 12 2.78 -6.39 -0.40
CA THR A 12 1.66 -7.33 -0.17
C THR A 12 0.50 -6.67 0.58
N GLN A 13 -0.67 -7.32 0.51
CA GLN A 13 -1.84 -6.98 1.30
C GLN A 13 -1.61 -7.05 2.83
N ASP A 14 -0.87 -8.04 3.34
CA ASP A 14 -0.76 -8.34 4.79
C ASP A 14 0.37 -7.62 5.54
N HIS A 15 0.79 -6.43 5.10
CA HIS A 15 1.88 -5.73 5.78
C HIS A 15 1.40 -4.99 7.04
N SER A 16 2.12 -5.23 8.14
CA SER A 16 1.91 -4.51 9.39
C SER A 16 2.74 -3.22 9.45
N LEU A 17 2.16 -2.21 10.09
CA LEU A 17 2.89 -1.05 10.57
C LEU A 17 3.53 -1.39 11.92
N PHE A 18 4.72 -0.86 12.14
CA PHE A 18 5.46 -1.01 13.38
C PHE A 18 5.01 0.05 14.38
N PRO A 19 5.19 -0.18 15.70
CA PRO A 19 4.91 0.80 16.75
C PRO A 19 5.94 1.94 16.77
N LEU A 20 6.06 2.61 15.63
CA LEU A 20 6.98 3.68 15.29
C LEU A 20 6.17 4.85 14.74
N SER A 21 6.83 5.98 14.49
CA SER A 21 6.19 7.08 13.77
C SER A 21 5.80 6.67 12.35
N LEU A 22 4.86 7.38 11.73
CA LEU A 22 4.50 7.15 10.34
C LEU A 22 5.68 7.40 9.40
N GLY A 23 6.47 8.44 9.66
CA GLY A 23 7.71 8.73 8.96
C GLY A 23 8.74 7.61 9.11
N GLU A 24 8.96 7.11 10.33
CA GLU A 24 9.84 5.96 10.59
C GLU A 24 9.33 4.72 9.84
N ASN A 25 8.01 4.47 9.84
CA ASN A 25 7.40 3.38 9.10
C ASN A 25 7.67 3.46 7.59
N ILE A 26 7.64 4.64 6.99
CA ILE A 26 8.02 4.86 5.58
C ILE A 26 9.54 4.67 5.42
N GLY A 27 10.32 5.29 6.29
CA GLY A 27 11.78 5.30 6.29
C GLY A 27 12.42 3.92 6.44
N LEU A 28 11.73 2.93 7.03
CA LEU A 28 12.16 1.53 7.06
C LEU A 28 12.41 0.93 5.67
N GLY A 29 11.84 1.52 4.61
CA GLY A 29 12.18 1.18 3.23
C GLY A 29 13.66 1.41 2.91
N TYR A 30 14.29 2.42 3.51
CA TYR A 30 15.70 2.71 3.39
C TYR A 30 16.27 3.20 4.73
N ALA A 31 16.67 2.24 5.57
CA ALA A 31 17.09 2.49 6.95
C ALA A 31 18.22 3.53 7.09
N ASP A 32 19.19 3.58 6.18
CA ASP A 32 20.29 4.56 6.22
C ASP A 32 19.81 6.01 6.02
N LYS A 33 18.58 6.19 5.50
CA LYS A 33 17.93 7.47 5.22
C LYS A 33 16.61 7.62 5.98
N VAL A 34 16.42 6.90 7.08
CA VAL A 34 15.20 6.96 7.90
C VAL A 34 14.90 8.36 8.47
N ASN A 35 15.91 9.21 8.62
CA ASN A 35 15.74 10.59 9.11
C ASN A 35 15.72 11.64 7.97
N ASP A 36 15.72 11.21 6.71
CA ASP A 36 15.66 12.10 5.55
C ASP A 36 14.20 12.46 5.26
N THR A 37 13.73 13.56 5.89
CA THR A 37 12.33 14.01 5.81
C THR A 37 11.90 14.33 4.38
N GLU A 38 12.80 14.86 3.54
CA GLU A 38 12.47 15.14 2.14
C GLU A 38 12.26 13.85 1.36
N MET A 39 13.09 12.83 1.59
CA MET A 39 12.93 11.53 0.96
C MET A 39 11.66 10.82 1.44
N ILE A 40 11.33 10.96 2.73
CA ILE A 40 10.06 10.47 3.30
C ILE A 40 8.88 11.16 2.61
N ASP A 41 8.86 12.49 2.48
CA ASP A 41 7.74 13.21 1.85
C ASP A 41 7.57 12.83 0.37
N ARG A 42 8.68 12.74 -0.38
CA ARG A 42 8.64 12.28 -1.78
C ARG A 42 8.08 10.85 -1.89
N SER A 43 8.47 9.97 -0.99
CA SER A 43 8.00 8.58 -0.95
C SER A 43 6.53 8.50 -0.53
N ALA A 44 6.12 9.30 0.47
CA ALA A 44 4.74 9.46 0.89
C ALA A 44 3.85 9.94 -0.26
N LYS A 45 4.32 10.91 -1.05
CA LYS A 45 3.61 11.41 -2.22
C LYS A 45 3.44 10.33 -3.29
N LYS A 46 4.49 9.58 -3.61
CA LYS A 46 4.41 8.47 -4.58
C LYS A 46 3.49 7.35 -4.10
N GLY A 47 3.48 7.05 -2.80
CA GLY A 47 2.58 6.07 -2.18
C GLY A 47 1.15 6.57 -1.94
N GLY A 48 0.86 7.84 -2.22
CA GLY A 48 -0.46 8.43 -1.98
C GLY A 48 -0.79 8.68 -0.51
N ALA A 49 0.21 8.68 0.38
CA ALA A 49 0.06 8.84 1.83
C ALA A 49 0.10 10.30 2.30
N SER A 50 0.45 11.27 1.44
CA SER A 50 0.59 12.68 1.86
C SER A 50 -0.66 13.26 2.51
N HIS A 51 -1.86 12.89 2.02
CA HIS A 51 -3.12 13.33 2.64
C HIS A 51 -3.29 12.72 4.04
N CYS A 52 -2.96 11.44 4.21
CA CYS A 52 -3.03 10.72 5.48
C CYS A 52 -2.12 11.39 6.53
N LEU A 53 -0.91 11.77 6.13
CA LEU A 53 0.02 12.48 7.01
C LEU A 53 -0.53 13.86 7.39
N LYS A 54 -0.96 14.67 6.42
CA LYS A 54 -1.45 16.05 6.67
C LYS A 54 -2.72 16.14 7.52
N LYS A 55 -3.54 15.09 7.52
CA LYS A 55 -4.76 15.00 8.33
C LYS A 55 -4.46 14.89 9.83
N LEU A 56 -3.28 14.39 10.19
CA LEU A 56 -2.89 14.15 11.58
C LEU A 56 -2.13 15.36 12.12
N GLU A 57 -2.43 15.77 13.35
CA GLU A 57 -1.83 16.95 13.99
C GLU A 57 -0.30 16.90 14.01
N ARG A 58 0.26 15.70 14.22
CA ARG A 58 1.70 15.45 14.26
C ARG A 58 2.28 14.92 12.95
N GLY A 59 1.50 14.85 11.88
CA GLY A 59 2.02 14.44 10.57
C GLY A 59 2.72 13.08 10.56
N ASP A 60 3.91 13.06 9.99
CA ASP A 60 4.82 11.92 9.96
C ASP A 60 5.41 11.55 11.33
N GLU A 61 5.47 12.48 12.29
CA GLU A 61 5.88 12.19 13.67
C GLU A 61 4.82 11.43 14.48
N THR A 62 3.63 11.26 13.92
CA THR A 62 2.55 10.51 14.56
C THR A 62 2.99 9.09 14.88
N ARG A 63 3.07 8.74 16.17
CA ARG A 63 3.47 7.41 16.63
C ARG A 63 2.27 6.47 16.67
N LEU A 64 2.43 5.32 16.00
CA LEU A 64 1.46 4.24 16.07
C LEU A 64 1.68 3.42 17.33
N ARG A 65 0.58 3.03 18.00
CA ARG A 65 0.59 2.15 19.17
C ARG A 65 1.68 2.54 20.17
N THR A 66 1.66 3.78 20.63
CA THR A 66 2.47 4.18 21.78
C THR A 66 2.16 3.23 22.92
N GLN A 67 3.11 2.39 23.31
CA GLN A 67 3.02 1.54 24.51
C GLN A 67 2.95 2.35 25.82
N ASN A 68 2.62 3.64 25.74
CA ASN A 68 2.21 4.41 26.88
C ASN A 68 0.73 4.08 27.13
N GLU A 69 0.46 2.87 27.60
CA GLU A 69 -0.65 2.72 28.54
C GLU A 69 -0.26 3.58 29.75
N ALA A 70 -0.70 4.84 29.74
CA ALA A 70 -0.58 5.67 30.91
C ALA A 70 -1.46 5.02 31.98
N TYR A 71 -0.85 4.40 32.97
CA TYR A 71 -1.54 3.81 34.11
C TYR A 71 -1.71 4.86 35.20
N GLY A 72 -2.95 5.13 35.59
CA GLY A 72 -3.26 5.86 36.81
C GLY A 72 -3.11 4.96 38.03
N TYR A 73 -1.89 4.82 38.57
CA TYR A 73 -1.74 4.17 39.88
C TYR A 73 -2.34 5.09 40.95
N ASN A 74 -3.45 4.67 41.56
CA ASN A 74 -4.18 5.40 42.61
C ASN A 74 -4.98 6.63 42.14
N LEU A 75 -5.45 6.69 40.89
CA LEU A 75 -6.50 7.65 40.58
C LEU A 75 -7.79 7.23 41.31
N PRO A 76 -8.46 8.14 42.04
CA PRO A 76 -9.81 7.87 42.54
C PRO A 76 -10.70 7.47 41.37
N ASP A 77 -11.61 6.51 41.59
CA ASP A 77 -12.61 6.10 40.59
C ASP A 77 -13.74 7.15 40.52
N ASP A 78 -13.32 8.40 40.28
CA ASP A 78 -14.13 9.60 40.23
C ASP A 78 -14.04 10.19 38.80
N PRO A 79 -15.14 10.12 38.02
CA PRO A 79 -15.18 10.61 36.65
C PRO A 79 -14.85 12.10 36.51
N ASP A 80 -15.08 12.91 37.54
CA ASP A 80 -14.87 14.36 37.53
C ASP A 80 -13.47 14.76 38.01
N HIS A 81 -12.60 13.78 38.32
CA HIS A 81 -11.26 14.06 38.79
C HIS A 81 -10.41 14.75 37.70
N PRO A 82 -9.73 15.88 37.98
CA PRO A 82 -9.02 16.65 36.96
C PRO A 82 -7.88 15.87 36.27
N LEU A 83 -7.31 14.85 36.95
CA LEU A 83 -6.31 13.97 36.35
C LEU A 83 -6.91 12.88 35.43
N GLN A 84 -8.21 12.56 35.55
CA GLN A 84 -8.91 11.62 34.66
C GLN A 84 -8.92 12.20 33.24
N ALA A 85 -9.30 13.47 33.11
CA ALA A 85 -9.31 14.19 31.84
C ALA A 85 -7.90 14.35 31.22
N GLU A 86 -6.86 14.51 32.03
CA GLU A 86 -5.48 14.52 31.54
C GLU A 86 -5.00 13.13 31.11
N LEU A 87 -5.41 12.06 31.80
CA LEU A 87 -5.08 10.68 31.42
C LEU A 87 -5.71 10.29 30.07
N GLU A 88 -6.97 10.65 29.85
CA GLU A 88 -7.66 10.43 28.57
C GLU A 88 -7.00 11.17 27.39
N LYS A 89 -6.46 12.37 27.63
CA LYS A 89 -5.69 13.10 26.61
C LYS A 89 -4.40 12.36 26.21
N LEU A 90 -3.81 11.59 27.13
CA LEU A 90 -2.58 10.82 26.90
C LEU A 90 -2.85 9.47 26.21
N GLN A 91 -4.05 8.90 26.31
CA GLN A 91 -4.40 7.56 25.82
C GLN A 91 -4.93 7.50 24.38
N LYS A 92 -4.73 8.54 23.56
CA LYS A 92 -5.23 8.53 22.17
C LYS A 92 -4.42 7.61 21.28
N ASN A 93 -4.88 6.37 21.15
CA ASN A 93 -4.44 5.46 20.09
C ASN A 93 -4.93 5.99 18.75
N ILE A 94 -4.00 6.22 17.82
CA ILE A 94 -4.35 6.59 16.44
C ILE A 94 -4.53 5.29 15.65
N GLU A 95 -5.77 5.05 15.25
CA GLU A 95 -6.14 3.96 14.34
C GLU A 95 -6.18 4.49 12.91
N LEU A 96 -5.41 3.85 12.02
CA LEU A 96 -5.46 4.12 10.59
C LEU A 96 -6.48 3.18 9.95
N SER A 97 -7.23 3.68 8.97
CA SER A 97 -8.03 2.83 8.09
C SER A 97 -7.13 1.86 7.29
N GLY A 98 -7.73 0.81 6.74
CA GLY A 98 -7.02 -0.14 5.87
C GLY A 98 -6.36 0.55 4.67
N GLY A 99 -7.06 1.49 4.03
CA GLY A 99 -6.53 2.26 2.90
C GLY A 99 -5.40 3.23 3.28
N GLU A 100 -5.50 3.92 4.43
CA GLU A 100 -4.41 4.75 4.95
C GLU A 100 -3.18 3.89 5.26
N THR A 101 -3.38 2.71 5.86
CA THR A 101 -2.32 1.74 6.13
C THR A 101 -1.63 1.27 4.84
N GLN A 102 -2.39 0.89 3.81
CA GLN A 102 -1.86 0.51 2.50
C GLN A 102 -1.04 1.63 1.85
N ARG A 103 -1.49 2.89 1.94
CA ARG A 103 -0.74 4.05 1.41
C ARG A 103 0.60 4.25 2.11
N ILE A 104 0.66 4.06 3.43
CA ILE A 104 1.91 4.15 4.20
C ILE A 104 2.87 3.01 3.80
N ILE A 105 2.37 1.80 3.60
CA ILE A 105 3.16 0.65 3.16
C ILE A 105 3.66 0.86 1.72
N ALA A 106 2.80 1.36 0.82
CA ALA A 106 3.20 1.74 -0.53
C ALA A 106 4.31 2.79 -0.52
N ALA A 107 4.20 3.81 0.33
CA ALA A 107 5.25 4.81 0.54
C ALA A 107 6.56 4.17 1.02
N ARG A 108 6.52 3.20 1.93
CA ARG A 108 7.70 2.40 2.34
C ARG A 108 8.34 1.68 1.16
N THR A 109 7.55 1.13 0.24
CA THR A 109 8.05 0.50 -0.99
C THR A 109 8.70 1.51 -1.93
N PHE A 110 8.14 2.71 -2.07
CA PHE A 110 8.80 3.78 -2.83
C PHE A 110 10.09 4.25 -2.18
N MET A 111 10.15 4.36 -0.85
CA MET A 111 11.38 4.63 -0.10
C MET A 111 12.45 3.56 -0.39
N ARG A 112 12.04 2.29 -0.52
CA ARG A 112 12.94 1.19 -0.89
C ARG A 112 13.50 1.36 -2.32
N PHE A 113 12.72 1.89 -3.26
CA PHE A 113 13.20 2.14 -4.62
C PHE A 113 14.32 3.20 -4.66
N GLU A 114 14.28 4.18 -3.75
CA GLU A 114 15.31 5.24 -3.64
C GLU A 114 16.71 4.69 -3.29
N THR A 115 16.81 3.44 -2.80
CA THR A 115 18.11 2.78 -2.59
C THR A 115 18.92 2.57 -3.87
N GLY A 116 18.28 2.62 -5.05
CA GLY A 116 18.90 2.39 -6.36
C GLY A 116 19.28 0.93 -6.64
N ASN A 117 19.21 0.05 -5.64
CA ASN A 117 19.62 -1.35 -5.74
C ASN A 117 18.48 -2.29 -6.14
N VAL A 118 17.22 -1.83 -6.04
CA VAL A 118 16.05 -2.63 -6.40
C VAL A 118 16.05 -2.90 -7.91
N ARG A 119 15.93 -4.18 -8.26
CA ARG A 119 15.84 -4.70 -9.64
C ARG A 119 14.61 -5.57 -9.83
N PHE A 120 14.04 -6.11 -8.75
CA PHE A 120 12.87 -6.96 -8.79
C PHE A 120 11.81 -6.46 -7.82
N VAL A 121 10.57 -6.33 -8.29
CA VAL A 121 9.43 -5.88 -7.49
C VAL A 121 8.29 -6.87 -7.63
N THR A 122 7.76 -7.32 -6.50
CA THR A 122 6.53 -8.11 -6.46
C THR A 122 5.42 -7.31 -5.81
N VAL A 123 4.25 -7.32 -6.43
CA VAL A 123 3.08 -6.56 -5.98
C VAL A 123 1.91 -7.53 -5.91
N ASP A 124 1.39 -7.75 -4.72
CA ASP A 124 0.33 -8.72 -4.43
C ASP A 124 -0.85 -8.01 -3.79
N GLU A 125 -1.90 -7.79 -4.59
CA GLU A 125 -3.15 -7.14 -4.20
C GLU A 125 -2.99 -5.89 -3.30
N PRO A 126 -2.18 -4.90 -3.71
CA PRO A 126 -1.82 -3.76 -2.87
C PRO A 126 -2.98 -2.78 -2.65
N THR A 127 -4.08 -2.94 -3.37
CA THR A 127 -5.16 -1.95 -3.54
C THR A 127 -6.50 -2.42 -3.00
N SER A 128 -6.55 -3.57 -2.32
CA SER A 128 -7.80 -4.14 -1.80
C SER A 128 -8.56 -3.23 -0.85
N ALA A 129 -7.86 -2.34 -0.12
CA ALA A 129 -8.46 -1.34 0.77
C ALA A 129 -8.38 0.10 0.23
N LEU A 130 -7.96 0.28 -1.03
CA LEU A 130 -7.97 1.58 -1.71
C LEU A 130 -9.25 1.78 -2.52
N ASP A 131 -9.67 3.04 -2.60
CA ASP A 131 -10.65 3.51 -3.56
C ASP A 131 -10.09 3.49 -4.99
N SER A 132 -10.97 3.55 -6.00
CA SER A 132 -10.59 3.44 -7.42
C SER A 132 -9.61 4.52 -7.87
N GLU A 133 -9.74 5.74 -7.37
CA GLU A 133 -8.81 6.84 -7.64
C GLU A 133 -7.43 6.57 -7.02
N GLY A 134 -7.39 6.13 -5.76
CA GLY A 134 -6.16 5.75 -5.08
C GLY A 134 -5.43 4.59 -5.74
N GLU A 135 -6.19 3.59 -6.18
CA GLU A 135 -5.70 2.43 -6.91
C GLU A 135 -5.03 2.84 -8.23
N PHE A 136 -5.72 3.64 -9.03
CA PHE A 136 -5.18 4.17 -10.29
C PHE A 136 -3.88 4.95 -10.07
N ALA A 137 -3.88 5.87 -9.11
CA ALA A 137 -2.72 6.72 -8.83
C ALA A 137 -1.50 5.90 -8.35
N LEU A 138 -1.71 4.90 -7.49
CA LEU A 138 -0.66 4.02 -7.02
C LEU A 138 -0.04 3.22 -8.18
N PHE A 139 -0.88 2.60 -9.01
CA PHE A 139 -0.39 1.83 -10.15
C PHE A 139 0.34 2.70 -11.18
N ASP A 140 -0.16 3.89 -11.50
CA ASP A 140 0.52 4.79 -12.42
C ASP A 140 1.90 5.20 -11.89
N ASN A 141 2.02 5.45 -10.58
CA ASN A 141 3.30 5.73 -9.93
C ASN A 141 4.25 4.53 -9.95
N LEU A 142 3.75 3.31 -9.74
CA LEU A 142 4.56 2.07 -9.84
C LEU A 142 5.07 1.87 -11.27
N ILE A 143 4.21 2.03 -12.27
CA ILE A 143 4.58 1.93 -13.68
C ILE A 143 5.63 2.98 -14.05
N ARG A 144 5.49 4.23 -13.61
CA ARG A 144 6.52 5.27 -13.83
C ARG A 144 7.84 4.93 -13.15
N ALA A 145 7.80 4.27 -11.99
CA ALA A 145 8.99 3.84 -11.28
C ALA A 145 9.63 2.55 -11.85
N ARG A 146 9.06 1.93 -12.90
CA ARG A 146 9.49 0.63 -13.43
C ARG A 146 10.84 0.63 -14.12
N GLU A 147 11.38 1.80 -14.50
CA GLU A 147 12.62 1.87 -15.29
C GLU A 147 13.76 1.09 -14.60
N GLY A 148 14.38 0.18 -15.37
CA GLY A 148 15.44 -0.71 -14.90
C GLY A 148 15.03 -1.79 -13.89
N LYS A 149 13.72 -2.05 -13.72
CA LYS A 149 13.17 -3.02 -12.75
C LYS A 149 12.22 -3.99 -13.43
N THR A 150 12.32 -5.26 -13.07
CA THR A 150 11.31 -6.28 -13.37
C THR A 150 10.22 -6.19 -12.31
N MET A 151 8.98 -5.98 -12.73
CA MET A 151 7.82 -5.91 -11.82
C MET A 151 6.85 -7.05 -12.14
N ILE A 152 6.46 -7.80 -11.12
CA ILE A 152 5.42 -8.84 -11.21
C ILE A 152 4.26 -8.41 -10.35
N PHE A 153 3.07 -8.37 -10.95
CA PHE A 153 1.83 -8.06 -10.27
C PHE A 153 0.94 -9.29 -10.21
N VAL A 154 0.40 -9.57 -9.02
CA VAL A 154 -0.66 -10.54 -8.79
C VAL A 154 -1.93 -9.76 -8.49
N THR A 155 -2.97 -10.00 -9.27
CA THR A 155 -4.24 -9.27 -9.16
C THR A 155 -5.42 -10.17 -9.51
N HIS A 156 -6.52 -10.04 -8.76
CA HIS A 156 -7.84 -10.51 -9.16
C HIS A 156 -8.68 -9.42 -9.83
N ARG A 157 -8.19 -8.17 -9.88
CA ARG A 157 -8.85 -7.02 -10.51
C ARG A 157 -8.32 -6.81 -11.92
N PHE A 158 -9.23 -6.92 -12.89
CA PHE A 158 -9.02 -6.62 -14.29
C PHE A 158 -9.32 -5.13 -14.51
N GLY A 159 -8.41 -4.41 -15.17
CA GLY A 159 -8.58 -2.96 -15.31
C GLY A 159 -7.37 -2.28 -15.95
N HIS A 160 -6.95 -1.18 -15.34
CA HIS A 160 -5.85 -0.36 -15.87
C HIS A 160 -4.52 -1.09 -15.93
N LEU A 161 -4.23 -1.92 -14.92
CA LEU A 161 -2.99 -2.69 -14.82
C LEU A 161 -2.85 -3.70 -15.96
N THR A 162 -3.87 -4.53 -16.19
CA THR A 162 -3.80 -5.60 -17.19
C THR A 162 -3.65 -5.03 -18.61
N LYS A 163 -4.29 -3.90 -18.91
CA LYS A 163 -4.17 -3.23 -20.22
C LYS A 163 -2.77 -2.68 -20.52
N ARG A 164 -1.96 -2.41 -19.49
CA ARG A 164 -0.60 -1.85 -19.63
C ARG A 164 0.51 -2.88 -19.37
N ALA A 165 0.15 -4.12 -19.06
CA ALA A 165 1.11 -5.18 -18.78
C ALA A 165 1.84 -5.57 -20.07
N ASP A 166 3.17 -5.68 -19.99
CA ASP A 166 4.01 -6.13 -21.11
C ASP A 166 3.77 -7.63 -21.40
N LEU A 167 3.40 -8.41 -20.37
CA LEU A 167 3.01 -9.81 -20.45
C LEU A 167 1.97 -10.12 -19.36
N ILE A 168 0.88 -10.77 -19.76
CA ILE A 168 -0.13 -11.32 -18.85
C ILE A 168 0.01 -12.84 -18.85
N VAL A 169 -0.02 -13.44 -17.66
CA VAL A 169 -0.08 -14.89 -17.47
C VAL A 169 -1.33 -15.20 -16.66
N CYS A 170 -2.27 -15.91 -17.28
CA CYS A 170 -3.49 -16.37 -16.62
C CYS A 170 -3.27 -17.78 -16.08
N MET A 171 -3.55 -17.97 -14.80
CA MET A 171 -3.44 -19.27 -14.12
C MET A 171 -4.81 -19.79 -13.74
N LYS A 172 -5.02 -21.10 -13.92
CA LYS A 172 -6.22 -21.83 -13.50
C LYS A 172 -5.82 -23.23 -13.03
N ASP A 173 -6.37 -23.64 -11.89
CA ASP A 173 -6.12 -24.96 -11.28
C ASP A 173 -4.62 -25.32 -11.15
N GLY A 174 -3.78 -24.32 -10.82
CA GLY A 174 -2.33 -24.49 -10.67
C GLY A 174 -1.53 -24.56 -11.98
N THR A 175 -2.17 -24.33 -13.13
CA THR A 175 -1.53 -24.37 -14.45
C THR A 175 -1.66 -23.04 -15.18
N ILE A 176 -0.70 -22.73 -16.07
CA ILE A 176 -0.80 -21.58 -16.98
C ILE A 176 -1.73 -21.97 -18.13
N VAL A 177 -2.86 -21.26 -18.26
CA VAL A 177 -3.88 -21.53 -19.29
C VAL A 177 -3.83 -20.55 -20.44
N ASP A 178 -3.39 -19.32 -20.19
CA ASP A 178 -3.24 -18.28 -21.22
C ASP A 178 -2.01 -17.41 -20.93
N ALA A 179 -1.33 -16.98 -21.99
CA ALA A 179 -0.26 -15.98 -21.91
C ALA A 179 -0.23 -15.09 -23.17
N GLY A 180 0.08 -13.81 -22.98
CA GLY A 180 0.18 -12.81 -24.05
C GLY A 180 -0.08 -11.40 -23.55
N THR A 181 -0.18 -10.45 -24.47
CA THR A 181 -0.65 -9.10 -24.19
C THR A 181 -2.17 -9.07 -24.00
N HIS A 182 -2.69 -7.97 -23.46
CA HIS A 182 -4.14 -7.79 -23.31
C HIS A 182 -4.89 -8.01 -24.63
N GLU A 183 -4.44 -7.39 -25.71
CA GLU A 183 -5.08 -7.45 -27.02
C GLU A 183 -5.09 -8.87 -27.58
N GLU A 184 -3.94 -9.57 -27.53
CA GLU A 184 -3.84 -10.96 -27.98
C GLU A 184 -4.75 -11.90 -27.19
N LEU A 185 -4.83 -11.72 -25.87
CA LEU A 185 -5.67 -12.57 -25.02
C LEU A 185 -7.16 -12.30 -25.20
N MET A 186 -7.56 -11.06 -25.49
CA MET A 186 -8.95 -10.73 -25.83
C MET A 186 -9.37 -11.36 -27.17
N ILE A 187 -8.47 -11.36 -28.17
CA ILE A 187 -8.73 -11.99 -29.49
C ILE A 187 -8.83 -13.52 -29.37
N LYS A 188 -8.03 -14.14 -28.50
CA LYS A 188 -8.06 -15.61 -28.29
C LYS A 188 -9.38 -16.10 -27.68
N GLU A 189 -10.16 -15.22 -27.05
CA GLU A 189 -11.41 -15.56 -26.34
C GLU A 189 -11.23 -16.71 -25.31
N GLY A 190 -10.03 -16.79 -24.74
CA GLY A 190 -9.62 -17.80 -23.75
C GLY A 190 -10.19 -17.57 -22.35
N GLU A 191 -9.57 -18.17 -21.34
CA GLU A 191 -9.98 -18.01 -19.94
C GLU A 191 -9.81 -16.55 -19.49
N TYR A 192 -8.72 -15.91 -19.89
CA TYR A 192 -8.48 -14.49 -19.59
C TYR A 192 -9.63 -13.60 -20.09
N ALA A 193 -10.04 -13.77 -21.35
CA ALA A 193 -11.08 -12.94 -21.96
C ALA A 193 -12.44 -13.13 -21.25
N LYS A 194 -12.77 -14.38 -20.87
CA LYS A 194 -13.99 -14.68 -20.10
C LYS A 194 -14.00 -13.97 -18.76
N LEU A 195 -12.93 -14.11 -17.97
CA LEU A 195 -12.82 -13.46 -16.66
C LEU A 195 -12.86 -11.94 -16.76
N TYR A 196 -12.14 -11.37 -17.74
CA TYR A 196 -12.16 -9.95 -18.02
C TYR A 196 -13.57 -9.45 -18.34
N ASN A 197 -14.30 -10.15 -19.21
CA ASN A 197 -15.66 -9.76 -19.62
C ASN A 197 -16.67 -9.86 -18.47
N ILE A 198 -16.58 -10.89 -17.61
CA ILE A 198 -17.45 -11.01 -16.42
C ILE A 198 -17.26 -9.82 -15.48
N GLN A 199 -16.00 -9.42 -15.26
CA GLN A 199 -15.72 -8.29 -14.39
C GLN A 199 -16.09 -6.96 -15.05
N ALA A 200 -15.93 -6.84 -16.37
CA ALA A 200 -16.37 -5.68 -17.13
C ALA A 200 -17.90 -5.52 -17.16
N SER A 201 -18.67 -6.61 -17.32
CA SER A 201 -20.14 -6.56 -17.35
C SER A 201 -20.75 -6.07 -16.04
N ALA A 202 -20.09 -6.32 -14.91
CA ALA A 202 -20.51 -5.80 -13.61
C ALA A 202 -20.54 -4.25 -13.55
N PHE A 203 -19.81 -3.55 -14.43
CA PHE A 203 -19.85 -2.09 -14.53
C PHE A 203 -20.90 -1.55 -15.51
N PHE A 204 -21.52 -2.42 -16.32
CA PHE A 204 -22.53 -2.03 -17.31
C PHE A 204 -23.97 -2.31 -16.85
N ASP A 205 -24.18 -3.13 -15.83
CA ASP A 205 -25.51 -3.47 -15.29
C ASP A 205 -26.09 -2.43 -14.29
N ASP A 206 -25.41 -1.30 -14.06
CA ASP A 206 -25.85 -0.19 -13.18
C ASP A 206 -26.51 0.99 -13.95
N GLY A 207 -27.27 0.70 -15.01
CA GLY A 207 -28.07 1.70 -15.73
C GLY A 207 -29.58 1.51 -15.52
N PRO A 208 -30.35 2.52 -15.05
CA PRO A 208 -31.77 2.35 -14.80
C PRO A 208 -32.52 2.21 -16.13
N SER A 209 -33.29 1.13 -16.27
CA SER A 209 -34.39 1.04 -17.22
C SER A 209 -35.66 1.62 -16.62
#